data_AF-A0A2T7FCZ2-F1
#
_entry.id   AF-A0A2T7FCZ2-F1
#
_cell.length_a   1.000
_cell.length_b   1.000
_cell.length_c   1.000
_cell.angle_alpha   90.00
_cell.angle_beta   90.00
_cell.angle_gamma   90.00
#
_symmetry.space_group_name_H-M   'P 1'
#
loop_
_entity.id
_entity.type
_entity.pdbx_description
1 polymer ?
#
loop_
_entity_poly.entity_id
_entity_poly.type
_entity_poly.pdbx_seq_one_letter_code
_entity_poly.pdbx_strand_id
1 'polypeptide(L)'
;MKADDDIFFRLPQLVDSLGAMPREDMYYGATIPCDSMDPFREYMAGMGYALSWDLVEWIATSEVARNHSVGTEDMLTGLWLRIGDKGKNRFNAKPAIHDYRNPVPVDQCEHEFMPSTIGVHRLKSNPRWAEALKYFNFTAGLQPSKFYKID
;
A
#
# COMPACT_ATOMS: atom_id res chain seq x y z
N MET A 1 6.89 -6.24 3.49
CA MET A 1 5.96 -5.33 2.78
C MET A 1 6.38 -5.26 1.33
N LYS A 2 5.43 -5.26 0.40
CA LYS A 2 5.65 -4.97 -1.02
C LYS A 2 5.07 -3.59 -1.32
N ALA A 3 5.73 -2.85 -2.19
CA ALA A 3 5.36 -1.51 -2.62
C ALA A 3 5.91 -1.25 -4.03
N ASP A 4 5.26 -0.36 -4.78
CA ASP A 4 5.74 0.10 -6.08
C ASP A 4 6.73 1.28 -5.91
N ASP A 5 7.36 1.75 -7.00
CA ASP A 5 8.36 2.84 -6.96
C ASP A 5 7.75 4.25 -6.95
N ASP A 6 6.43 4.35 -7.11
CA ASP A 6 5.66 5.59 -7.18
C ASP A 6 4.73 5.78 -5.97
N ILE A 7 5.11 5.21 -4.83
CA ILE A 7 4.43 5.39 -3.55
C ILE A 7 5.32 6.06 -2.52
N PHE A 8 4.77 7.06 -1.85
CA PHE A 8 5.37 7.68 -0.68
C PHE A 8 4.80 7.07 0.59
N PHE A 9 5.65 6.60 1.50
CA PHE A 9 5.26 6.16 2.84
C PHE A 9 5.79 7.08 3.93
N ARG A 10 4.91 7.43 4.86
CA ARG A 10 5.27 8.05 6.13
C ARG A 10 5.61 6.94 7.14
N LEU A 11 6.90 6.62 7.22
CA LEU A 11 7.39 5.45 7.96
C LEU A 11 6.93 5.37 9.43
N PRO A 12 6.92 6.45 10.23
CA PRO A 12 6.44 6.37 11.61
C PRO A 12 4.98 5.88 11.70
N GLN A 13 4.09 6.46 10.89
CA GLN A 13 2.68 6.10 10.85
C GLN A 13 2.47 4.67 10.33
N LEU A 14 3.28 4.24 9.36
CA LEU A 14 3.28 2.87 8.87
C LEU A 14 3.69 1.88 9.97
N VAL A 15 4.75 2.18 10.72
CA VAL A 15 5.25 1.35 11.83
C VAL A 15 4.22 1.27 12.94
N ASP A 16 3.61 2.39 13.32
CA ASP A 16 2.56 2.42 14.35
C ASP A 16 1.35 1.57 13.95
N SER A 17 0.90 1.69 12.70
CA SER A 17 -0.21 0.91 12.15
C SER A 17 0.10 -0.59 12.14
N LEU A 18 1.26 -0.99 11.62
CA LEU A 18 1.69 -2.40 11.58
C LEU A 18 2.03 -2.97 12.97
N GLY A 19 2.47 -2.13 13.90
CA GLY A 19 2.83 -2.53 15.26
C GLY A 19 1.65 -3.06 16.08
N ALA A 20 0.42 -2.63 15.74
CA ALA A 20 -0.81 -3.11 16.35
C ALA A 20 -1.33 -4.44 15.77
N MET A 21 -0.72 -4.94 14.70
CA MET A 21 -1.21 -6.11 13.96
C MET A 21 -0.60 -7.42 14.51
N PRO A 22 -1.32 -8.55 14.37
CA PRO A 22 -0.77 -9.86 14.70
C PRO A 22 0.47 -10.18 13.87
N ARG A 23 1.37 -10.98 14.45
CA ARG A 23 2.63 -11.39 13.81
C ARG A 23 2.51 -12.63 12.93
N GLU A 24 1.34 -13.27 12.94
CA GLU A 24 1.05 -14.50 12.22
C GLU A 24 -0.23 -14.34 11.38
N ASP A 25 -0.25 -15.01 10.23
CA ASP A 25 -1.38 -15.08 9.29
C ASP A 25 -1.99 -13.70 8.92
N MET A 26 -1.16 -12.65 8.92
CA MET A 26 -1.57 -11.25 8.77
C MET A 26 -1.43 -10.78 7.33
N TYR A 27 -2.50 -10.17 6.80
CA TYR A 27 -2.55 -9.55 5.49
C TYR A 27 -3.10 -8.13 5.58
N TYR A 28 -2.24 -7.14 5.42
CA TYR A 28 -2.55 -5.72 5.62
C TYR A 28 -2.39 -4.94 4.31
N GLY A 29 -3.31 -4.02 4.00
CA GLY A 29 -3.18 -3.13 2.85
C GLY A 29 -4.48 -2.43 2.50
N ALA A 30 -4.53 -1.76 1.36
CA ALA A 30 -5.77 -1.12 0.88
C ALA A 30 -6.61 -2.12 0.08
N THR A 31 -7.78 -2.50 0.61
CA THR A 31 -8.66 -3.50 -0.04
C THR A 31 -9.28 -2.98 -1.34
N ILE A 32 -9.40 -3.87 -2.33
CA ILE A 32 -10.17 -3.65 -3.58
C ILE A 32 -11.47 -4.45 -3.50
N PRO A 33 -12.59 -3.98 -4.11
CA PRO A 33 -12.74 -2.73 -4.86
C PRO A 33 -12.63 -1.47 -3.98
N CYS A 34 -12.33 -0.34 -4.64
CA CYS A 34 -12.04 0.93 -3.97
C CYS A 34 -13.20 1.43 -3.09
N ASP A 35 -14.44 1.15 -3.49
CA ASP A 35 -15.67 1.47 -2.75
C ASP A 35 -15.99 0.55 -1.56
N SER A 36 -15.26 -0.56 -1.40
CA SER A 36 -15.45 -1.49 -0.27
C SER A 36 -14.51 -1.19 0.89
N MET A 37 -15.02 -1.17 2.12
CA MET A 37 -14.18 -1.14 3.32
C MET A 37 -13.88 -2.53 3.91
N ASP A 38 -14.49 -3.58 3.36
CA ASP A 38 -14.34 -4.95 3.82
C ASP A 38 -12.99 -5.54 3.36
N PRO A 39 -12.07 -5.89 4.29
CA PRO A 39 -10.77 -6.48 3.96
C PRO A 39 -10.85 -7.92 3.42
N PHE A 40 -12.00 -8.57 3.51
CA PHE A 40 -12.23 -9.93 2.99
C PHE A 40 -12.89 -9.94 1.60
N ARG A 41 -13.20 -8.77 1.05
CA ARG A 41 -13.97 -8.65 -0.19
C ARG A 41 -13.26 -9.24 -1.41
N GLU A 42 -12.00 -8.86 -1.64
CA GLU A 42 -11.14 -9.43 -2.67
C GLU A 42 -9.69 -9.57 -2.16
N TYR A 43 -8.81 -8.64 -2.54
CA TYR A 43 -7.38 -8.62 -2.26
C TYR A 43 -6.91 -7.19 -1.92
N MET A 44 -5.68 -7.07 -1.40
CA MET A 44 -5.07 -5.77 -1.12
C MET A 44 -4.37 -5.26 -2.38
N ALA A 45 -4.69 -4.04 -2.82
CA ALA A 45 -4.17 -3.43 -4.04
C ALA A 45 -2.65 -3.29 -4.05
N GLY A 46 -2.10 -3.11 -5.26
CA GLY A 46 -0.73 -2.67 -5.51
C GLY A 46 -0.32 -1.33 -4.87
N MET A 47 -1.23 -0.60 -4.20
CA MET A 47 -0.97 0.58 -3.36
C MET A 47 -0.10 0.29 -2.10
N GLY A 48 0.59 -0.84 -2.07
CA GLY A 48 1.39 -1.32 -0.95
C GLY A 48 0.59 -2.20 0.01
N TYR A 49 1.14 -3.38 0.29
CA TYR A 49 0.56 -4.34 1.23
C TYR A 49 1.66 -5.07 2.02
N ALA A 50 1.33 -5.56 3.19
CA ALA A 50 2.21 -6.31 4.07
C ALA A 50 1.62 -7.69 4.39
N LEU A 51 2.53 -8.66 4.51
CA LEU A 51 2.26 -10.01 4.97
C LEU A 51 3.10 -10.27 6.21
N SER A 52 2.58 -11.07 7.15
CA SER A 52 3.43 -11.68 8.16
C SER A 52 4.42 -12.66 7.53
N TRP A 53 5.50 -12.94 8.24
CA TRP A 53 6.61 -13.74 7.68
C TRP A 53 6.22 -15.19 7.40
N ASP A 54 5.38 -15.79 8.24
CA ASP A 54 4.84 -17.15 8.04
C ASP A 54 4.06 -17.30 6.73
N LEU A 55 3.34 -16.25 6.30
CA LEU A 55 2.68 -16.22 4.99
C LEU A 55 3.69 -16.17 3.85
N VAL A 56 4.77 -15.39 4.00
CA VAL A 56 5.84 -15.32 2.99
C VAL A 56 6.54 -16.67 2.84
N GLU A 57 6.85 -17.35 3.95
CA GLU A 57 7.44 -18.68 3.95
C GLU A 57 6.51 -19.73 3.30
N TRP A 58 5.22 -19.66 3.62
CA TRP A 58 4.22 -20.50 2.97
C TRP A 58 4.19 -20.26 1.45
N ILE A 59 4.09 -19.00 1.00
CA ILE A 59 4.07 -18.65 -0.44
C ILE A 59 5.32 -19.20 -1.14
N ALA A 60 6.52 -19.05 -0.55
CA ALA A 60 7.78 -19.47 -1.15
C ALA A 60 7.85 -20.98 -1.45
N THR A 61 7.14 -21.80 -0.68
CA THR A 61 7.17 -23.27 -0.79
C THR A 61 5.88 -23.88 -1.35
N SER A 62 4.79 -23.12 -1.41
CA SER A 62 3.44 -23.62 -1.73
C SER A 62 3.26 -23.99 -3.20
N GLU A 63 2.67 -25.16 -3.45
CA GLU A 63 2.22 -25.55 -4.78
C GLU A 63 1.08 -24.65 -5.30
N VAL A 64 0.28 -24.06 -4.40
CA VAL A 64 -0.78 -23.12 -4.78
C VAL A 64 -0.16 -21.92 -5.51
N ALA A 65 0.87 -21.32 -4.94
CA ALA A 65 1.55 -20.17 -5.55
C ALA A 65 2.25 -20.55 -6.86
N ARG A 66 2.93 -21.71 -6.90
CA ARG A 66 3.61 -22.20 -8.12
C ARG A 66 2.63 -22.43 -9.27
N ASN A 67 1.49 -23.04 -8.99
CA ASN A 67 0.48 -23.39 -9.99
C ASN A 67 -0.36 -22.19 -10.46
N HIS A 68 -0.30 -21.06 -9.75
CA HIS A 68 -1.06 -19.84 -10.06
C HIS A 68 -0.13 -18.62 -10.18
N SER A 69 0.91 -18.72 -11.01
CA SER A 69 1.96 -17.70 -11.11
C SER A 69 1.79 -16.69 -12.27
N VAL A 70 0.71 -16.78 -13.04
CA VAL A 70 0.45 -15.90 -14.21
C VAL A 70 -0.72 -14.97 -13.93
N GLY A 71 -0.49 -13.66 -13.96
CA GLY A 71 -1.49 -12.62 -13.68
C GLY A 71 -0.89 -11.41 -12.98
N THR A 72 -1.75 -10.48 -12.56
CA THR A 72 -1.34 -9.32 -11.75
C THR A 72 -0.96 -9.77 -10.34
N GLU A 73 0.22 -9.37 -9.90
CA GLU A 73 0.87 -9.84 -8.67
C GLU A 73 -0.01 -9.69 -7.41
N ASP A 74 -0.66 -8.55 -7.21
CA ASP A 74 -1.49 -8.26 -6.04
C ASP A 74 -2.76 -9.14 -5.99
N MET A 75 -3.42 -9.30 -7.15
CA MET A 75 -4.53 -10.23 -7.34
C MET A 75 -4.10 -11.67 -7.08
N LEU A 76 -2.92 -12.08 -7.58
CA LEU A 76 -2.38 -13.42 -7.35
C LEU A 76 -2.07 -13.67 -5.88
N THR A 77 -1.48 -12.70 -5.17
CA THR A 77 -1.24 -12.79 -3.73
C THR A 77 -2.53 -13.05 -2.97
N GLY A 78 -3.59 -12.28 -3.25
CA GLY A 78 -4.91 -12.52 -2.64
C GLY A 78 -5.53 -13.87 -3.01
N LEU A 79 -5.36 -14.31 -4.27
CA LEU A 79 -5.82 -15.61 -4.77
C LEU A 79 -5.12 -16.76 -4.04
N TRP A 80 -3.80 -16.70 -3.89
CA TRP A 80 -3.02 -17.73 -3.21
C TRP A 80 -3.48 -17.89 -1.77
N LEU A 81 -3.60 -16.78 -1.04
CA LEU A 81 -4.05 -16.80 0.36
C LEU A 81 -5.46 -17.38 0.48
N ARG A 82 -6.38 -17.04 -0.43
CA ARG A 82 -7.73 -17.59 -0.45
C ARG A 82 -7.74 -19.10 -0.69
N ILE A 83 -7.02 -19.60 -1.70
CA ILE A 83 -6.98 -21.04 -2.01
C ILE A 83 -6.26 -21.82 -0.89
N GLY A 84 -5.21 -21.24 -0.32
CA GLY A 84 -4.43 -21.84 0.75
C GLY A 84 -5.06 -21.79 2.14
N ASP A 85 -6.25 -21.21 2.28
CA ASP A 85 -6.90 -20.93 3.56
C ASP A 85 -5.97 -20.18 4.54
N LYS A 86 -5.30 -19.13 4.02
CA LYS A 86 -4.32 -18.27 4.69
C LYS A 86 -4.77 -16.81 4.71
N GLY A 87 -4.08 -16.01 5.51
CA GLY A 87 -4.32 -14.57 5.63
C GLY A 87 -5.70 -14.30 6.23
N LYS A 88 -6.05 -14.97 7.33
CA LYS A 88 -7.33 -14.80 8.04
C LYS A 88 -7.34 -13.53 8.88
N ASN A 89 -6.17 -13.02 9.27
CA ASN A 89 -6.04 -11.73 9.93
C ASN A 89 -5.88 -10.62 8.89
N ARG A 90 -6.99 -10.20 8.25
CA ARG A 90 -6.98 -9.17 7.21
C ARG A 90 -7.32 -7.79 7.75
N PHE A 91 -6.52 -6.79 7.39
CA PHE A 91 -6.68 -5.41 7.86
C PHE A 91 -6.65 -4.42 6.70
N ASN A 92 -7.72 -3.64 6.60
CA ASN A 92 -7.85 -2.58 5.61
C ASN A 92 -7.14 -1.31 6.10
N ALA A 93 -6.25 -0.78 5.28
CA ALA A 93 -5.50 0.45 5.52
C ALA A 93 -6.16 1.69 4.92
N LYS A 94 -7.29 1.56 4.22
CA LYS A 94 -8.04 2.71 3.71
C LYS A 94 -8.69 3.51 4.85
N PRO A 95 -8.81 4.84 4.72
CA PRO A 95 -8.30 5.67 3.62
C PRO A 95 -6.85 6.15 3.86
N ALA A 96 -6.13 5.60 4.85
CA ALA A 96 -4.79 6.06 5.19
C ALA A 96 -3.73 5.67 4.14
N ILE A 97 -3.91 4.57 3.42
CA ILE A 97 -3.19 4.26 2.18
C ILE A 97 -4.15 4.45 1.01
N HIS A 98 -3.81 5.31 0.06
CA HIS A 98 -4.68 5.71 -1.03
C HIS A 98 -3.90 6.18 -2.27
N ASP A 99 -4.59 6.30 -3.40
CA ASP A 99 -4.06 6.93 -4.60
C ASP A 99 -4.05 8.47 -4.46
N TYR A 100 -3.07 9.09 -5.12
CA TYR A 100 -3.00 10.54 -5.30
C TYR A 100 -4.24 11.07 -6.01
N ARG A 101 -4.84 12.14 -5.46
CA ARG A 101 -6.07 12.76 -5.99
C ARG A 101 -5.82 13.55 -7.28
N ASN A 102 -6.44 13.11 -8.37
CA ASN A 102 -6.43 13.82 -9.64
C ASN A 102 -7.56 14.87 -9.71
N PRO A 103 -7.38 15.96 -10.48
CA PRO A 103 -8.42 16.98 -10.63
C PRO A 103 -9.73 16.43 -11.20
N VAL A 104 -9.67 15.63 -12.27
CA VAL A 104 -10.79 14.88 -12.87
C VAL A 104 -10.26 13.92 -13.98
N PRO A 105 -10.94 12.78 -14.24
CA PRO A 105 -11.94 12.16 -13.38
C PRO A 105 -11.28 11.58 -12.13
N VAL A 106 -12.01 11.64 -11.03
CA VAL A 106 -11.58 11.08 -9.74
C VAL A 106 -11.89 9.58 -9.74
N ASP A 107 -10.86 8.77 -9.52
CA ASP A 107 -11.01 7.34 -9.22
C ASP A 107 -11.44 7.15 -7.75
N GLN A 108 -12.20 6.09 -7.46
CA GLN A 108 -12.70 5.78 -6.12
C GLN A 108 -11.58 5.45 -5.13
N CYS A 109 -10.39 5.08 -5.60
CA CYS A 109 -9.21 4.85 -4.76
C CYS A 109 -8.48 6.15 -4.39
N GLU A 110 -8.86 7.29 -4.97
CA GLU A 110 -8.19 8.58 -4.77
C GLU A 110 -8.73 9.37 -3.59
N HIS A 111 -7.82 9.83 -2.73
CA HIS A 111 -8.15 10.70 -1.60
C HIS A 111 -7.23 11.90 -1.53
N GLU A 112 -7.74 12.99 -0.94
CA GLU A 112 -6.95 14.13 -0.54
C GLU A 112 -5.87 13.73 0.47
N PHE A 113 -4.81 14.53 0.59
CA PHE A 113 -3.85 14.32 1.66
C PHE A 113 -4.49 14.64 3.00
N MET A 114 -4.31 13.73 3.96
CA MET A 114 -4.89 13.83 5.30
C MET A 114 -3.79 13.72 6.36
N PRO A 115 -3.95 14.33 7.55
CA PRO A 115 -2.99 14.14 8.65
C PRO A 115 -2.77 12.67 9.02
N SER A 116 -3.78 11.82 8.83
CA SER A 116 -3.76 10.37 9.07
C SER A 116 -3.20 9.55 7.91
N THR A 117 -2.85 10.15 6.76
CA THR A 117 -2.28 9.42 5.62
C THR A 117 -1.01 8.69 6.04
N ILE A 118 -0.95 7.39 5.75
CA ILE A 118 0.23 6.52 5.89
C ILE A 118 0.98 6.45 4.57
N GLY A 119 0.27 6.33 3.45
CA GLY A 119 0.88 6.17 2.13
C GLY A 119 0.09 6.82 1.00
N VAL A 120 0.80 7.40 0.04
CA VAL A 120 0.23 8.01 -1.17
C VAL A 120 0.83 7.33 -2.40
N HIS A 121 0.00 6.60 -3.13
CA HIS A 121 0.37 5.87 -4.35
C HIS A 121 0.08 6.71 -5.62
N ARG A 122 0.54 6.27 -6.79
CA ARG A 122 0.42 6.98 -8.08
C ARG A 122 1.09 8.35 -8.14
N LEU A 123 2.23 8.51 -7.45
CA LEU A 123 3.12 9.67 -7.60
C LEU A 123 3.95 9.56 -8.89
N LYS A 124 3.27 9.49 -10.04
CA LYS A 124 3.86 9.24 -11.36
C LYS A 124 4.67 10.42 -11.95
N SER A 125 4.85 11.51 -11.20
CA SER A 125 5.59 12.68 -11.67
C SER A 125 6.26 13.46 -10.54
N ASN A 126 7.36 14.14 -10.85
CA ASN A 126 8.09 14.97 -9.89
C ASN A 126 7.22 16.04 -9.21
N PRO A 127 6.28 16.72 -9.90
CA PRO A 127 5.36 17.65 -9.24
C PRO A 127 4.50 17.00 -8.15
N ARG A 128 3.98 15.78 -8.37
CA ARG A 128 3.18 15.06 -7.36
C ARG A 128 4.02 14.69 -6.14
N TRP A 129 5.24 14.24 -6.38
CA TRP A 129 6.21 13.98 -5.31
C TRP A 129 6.49 15.24 -4.49
N ALA A 130 6.79 16.37 -5.16
CA ALA A 130 7.06 17.63 -4.50
C ALA A 130 5.87 18.10 -3.66
N GLU A 131 4.65 17.97 -4.19
CA GLU A 131 3.42 18.31 -3.48
C GLU A 131 3.21 17.47 -2.22
N ALA A 132 3.33 16.13 -2.34
CA ALA A 132 3.18 15.23 -1.20
C ALA A 132 4.24 15.52 -0.12
N LEU A 133 5.51 15.65 -0.50
CA LEU A 133 6.60 15.94 0.44
C LEU A 133 6.44 17.30 1.12
N LYS A 134 5.93 18.31 0.40
CA LYS A 134 5.64 19.65 0.94
C LYS A 134 4.46 19.60 1.93
N TYR A 135 3.36 18.94 1.56
CA TYR A 135 2.19 18.79 2.42
C TYR A 135 2.54 18.12 3.76
N PHE A 136 3.31 17.02 3.71
CA PHE A 136 3.71 16.28 4.90
C PHE A 136 4.96 16.83 5.60
N ASN A 137 5.44 18.00 5.19
CA ASN A 137 6.57 18.71 5.82
C ASN A 137 7.91 17.96 5.77
N PHE A 138 8.11 17.06 4.80
CA PHE A 138 9.37 16.32 4.60
C PHE A 138 10.47 17.16 3.93
N THR A 139 10.10 18.32 3.38
CA THR A 139 11.03 19.28 2.79
C THR A 139 11.43 20.41 3.74
N ALA A 140 10.85 20.49 4.94
CA ALA A 140 11.16 21.58 5.87
C ALA A 140 12.63 21.58 6.28
N GLY A 141 13.28 22.73 6.09
CA GLY A 141 14.69 22.92 6.43
C GLY A 141 15.67 22.33 5.42
N LEU A 142 15.21 21.63 4.38
CA LEU A 142 16.09 21.16 3.31
C LEU A 142 16.58 22.34 2.47
N GLN A 143 17.90 22.47 2.36
CA GLN A 143 18.52 23.46 1.49
C GLN A 143 18.60 22.92 0.06
N PRO A 144 18.32 23.72 -0.97
CA PRO A 144 18.48 23.30 -2.36
C PRO A 144 19.90 22.77 -2.63
N SER A 145 19.99 21.80 -3.53
CA SER A 145 21.27 21.20 -3.92
C SER A 145 21.37 21.01 -5.44
N LYS A 146 22.52 20.53 -5.92
CA LYS A 146 22.68 20.14 -7.33
C LYS A 146 21.76 18.97 -7.75
N PHE A 147 21.20 18.24 -6.79
CA PHE A 147 20.34 17.08 -7.04
C PHE A 147 18.84 17.41 -6.93
N TYR A 148 18.45 18.52 -6.29
CA TYR A 148 17.05 18.90 -6.12
C TYR A 148 16.87 20.39 -5.85
N LYS A 149 15.73 20.93 -6.30
CA LYS A 149 15.23 22.25 -5.95
C LYS A 149 13.82 22.10 -5.36
N ILE A 150 13.55 22.81 -4.28
CA ILE A 150 12.25 22.82 -3.60
C ILE A 150 11.75 24.25 -3.72
N ASP A 151 10.74 24.46 -4.58
CA ASP A 151 10.07 25.75 -4.78
C ASP A 151 8.67 25.76 -4.11
#